data_AF-A0A941VPQ1-F1
#
_entry.id   AF-A0A941VPQ1-F1
#
_cell.length_a   1.000
_cell.length_b   1.000
_cell.length_c   1.000
_cell.angle_alpha   90.00
_cell.angle_beta   90.00
_cell.angle_gamma   90.00
#
_symmetry.space_group_name_H-M   'P 1'
#
loop_
_entity.id
_entity.type
_entity.pdbx_description
1 polymer ?
#
loop_
_entity_poly.entity_id
_entity_poly.type
_entity_poly.pdbx_seq_one_letter_code
_entity_poly.pdbx_strand_id
1 'polypeptide(L)' 'NKQAIAQMVSAVSRLGAAAGARLAELDLNPVLAGAQGATAVDWLMVLE' A
#
# COMPACT_ATOMS: atom_id res chain seq x y z
N ASN A 1 -14.53 -0.84 -7.41
CA ASN A 1 -13.08 -1.05 -7.15
C ASN A 1 -12.30 0.22 -6.86
N LYS A 2 -12.62 1.38 -7.47
CA LYS A 2 -11.94 2.67 -7.17
C LYS A 2 -11.90 3.02 -5.67
N GLN A 3 -13.01 2.84 -4.97
CA GLN A 3 -13.07 3.09 -3.52
C GLN A 3 -12.15 2.16 -2.72
N ALA A 4 -12.09 0.88 -3.08
CA ALA A 4 -11.20 -0.08 -2.41
C ALA A 4 -9.72 0.25 -2.66
N ILE A 5 -9.36 0.67 -3.88
CA ILE A 5 -8.01 1.16 -4.19
C ILE A 5 -7.71 2.42 -3.36
N ALA A 6 -8.63 3.39 -3.31
CA ALA A 6 -8.43 4.61 -2.53
C ALA A 6 -8.25 4.32 -1.02
N GLN A 7 -9.00 3.35 -0.49
CA GLN A 7 -8.85 2.89 0.90
C GLN A 7 -7.48 2.25 1.14
N MET A 8 -7.01 1.38 0.24
CA MET A 8 -5.68 0.79 0.32
C MET A 8 -4.60 1.86 0.27
N VAL A 9 -4.63 2.76 -0.73
CA VAL A 9 -3.65 3.85 -0.85
C VAL A 9 -3.63 4.68 0.43
N SER A 10 -4.80 5.05 0.96
CA SER A 10 -4.88 5.80 2.22
C SER A 10 -4.28 5.03 3.42
N ALA A 11 -4.48 3.72 3.50
CA ALA A 11 -3.91 2.89 4.55
C ALA A 11 -2.37 2.80 4.44
N VAL A 12 -1.86 2.62 3.23
CA VAL A 12 -0.43 2.53 2.92
C VAL A 12 0.25 3.87 3.17
N SER A 13 -0.38 4.99 2.81
CA SER A 13 0.13 6.33 3.13
C SER A 13 0.22 6.57 4.64
N ARG A 14 -0.76 6.09 5.43
CA ARG A 14 -0.71 6.18 6.90
C ARG A 14 0.42 5.32 7.48
N LEU A 15 0.63 4.12 6.92
CA LEU A 15 1.76 3.27 7.30
C LEU A 15 3.09 4.00 7.03
N GLY A 16 3.26 4.58 5.84
CA GLY A 16 4.47 5.32 5.50
C GLY A 16 4.70 6.53 6.40
N ALA A 17 3.65 7.30 6.70
CA ALA A 17 3.74 8.42 7.63
C ALA A 17 4.15 7.99 9.05
N ALA A 18 3.66 6.84 9.51
CA ALA A 18 4.00 6.30 10.84
C ALA A 18 5.42 5.72 10.91
N ALA A 19 5.93 5.15 9.80
CA ALA A 19 7.30 4.66 9.72
C ALA A 19 8.34 5.80 9.73
N GLY A 20 7.95 6.99 9.30
CA GLY A 20 8.80 8.18 9.29
C GLY A 20 10.03 8.00 8.40
N ALA A 21 11.16 8.56 8.83
CA ALA A 21 12.42 8.52 8.06
C ALA A 21 12.99 7.10 7.86
N ARG A 22 12.48 6.09 8.57
CA ARG A 22 12.96 4.71 8.44
C ARG A 22 12.51 4.04 7.16
N LEU A 23 11.43 4.53 6.53
CA LEU A 23 10.91 3.97 5.30
C LEU A 23 11.42 4.77 4.10
N ALA A 24 12.31 4.17 3.32
CA ALA A 24 12.82 4.76 2.09
C ALA A 24 11.84 4.55 0.93
N GLU A 25 11.27 3.35 0.81
CA GLU A 25 10.36 3.00 -0.28
C GLU A 25 9.35 1.92 0.16
N LEU A 26 8.12 2.03 -0.33
CA LEU A 26 7.12 0.97 -0.25
C LEU A 26 6.40 0.86 -1.59
N ASP A 27 6.70 -0.18 -2.35
CA ASP A 27 6.09 -0.48 -3.64
C ASP A 27 5.14 -1.68 -3.52
N LEU A 28 3.97 -1.58 -4.17
CA LEU A 28 2.92 -2.60 -4.16
C LEU A 28 2.60 -3.00 -5.59
N ASN A 29 2.96 -4.22 -5.98
CA ASN A 29 2.74 -4.67 -7.35
C ASN A 29 2.70 -6.20 -7.46
N PRO A 30 1.62 -6.83 -7.97
CA PRO A 30 0.38 -6.22 -8.44
C PRO A 30 -0.64 -5.98 -7.32
N VAL A 31 -1.48 -4.95 -7.51
CA VAL A 31 -2.70 -4.74 -6.72
C VAL A 31 -3.90 -5.30 -7.48
N LEU A 32 -4.51 -6.35 -6.95
CA LEU A 32 -5.75 -6.91 -7.46
C LEU A 32 -6.94 -6.21 -6.81
N ALA A 33 -7.85 -5.68 -7.62
CA ALA A 33 -9.06 -5.04 -7.14
C ALA A 33 -10.31 -5.73 -7.70
N GLY A 34 -11.17 -6.21 -6.82
CA GLY A 34 -12.35 -7.01 -7.14
C GLY A 34 -13.51 -6.78 -6.17
N ALA A 35 -14.52 -7.66 -6.21
CA ALA A 35 -15.72 -7.55 -5.37
C ALA A 35 -15.41 -7.60 -3.86
N GLN A 36 -14.31 -8.25 -3.47
CA GLN A 36 -13.84 -8.41 -2.10
C GLN A 36 -12.99 -7.23 -1.61
N GLY A 37 -12.69 -6.24 -2.46
CA GLY A 37 -11.83 -5.12 -2.14
C GLY A 37 -10.57 -5.06 -2.99
N ALA A 38 -9.50 -4.50 -2.43
CA ALA A 38 -8.19 -4.42 -3.06
C ALA A 38 -7.17 -5.19 -2.22
N THR A 39 -6.33 -5.98 -2.87
CA THR A 39 -5.25 -6.76 -2.23
C THR A 39 -3.95 -6.53 -3.00
N ALA A 40 -2.90 -6.09 -2.30
CA ALA A 40 -1.54 -6.14 -2.83
C ALA A 40 -1.07 -7.59 -2.71
N VAL A 41 -0.78 -8.22 -3.85
CA VAL A 41 -0.37 -9.64 -3.91
C VAL A 41 1.10 -9.79 -3.53
N ASP A 42 1.89 -8.78 -3.86
CA ASP A 42 3.30 -8.69 -3.54
C ASP A 42 3.65 -7.25 -3.15
N TRP A 43 4.73 -7.10 -2.38
CA TRP A 43 5.24 -5.81 -1.94
C TRP A 43 6.74 -5.82 -1.70
N LEU A 44 7.36 -4.67 -1.97
CA LEU A 44 8.73 -4.36 -1.61
C LEU A 44 8.74 -3.24 -0.58
N MET A 45 9.44 -3.42 0.53
CA MET A 45 9.72 -2.36 1.51
C MET A 45 11.22 -2.20 1.65
N VAL A 46 11.69 -0.99 1.44
CA VAL A 46 13.07 -0.59 1.64
C VAL A 46 13.13 0.31 2.86
N LEU A 47 14.01 -0.04 3.80
CA LEU A 47 14.28 0.74 4.99
C LEU A 47 15.67 1.38 4.89
N GLU A 48 15.86 2.49 5.60
CA GLU A 48 17.20 3.05 5.86
C GLU A 48 17.97 2.22 6.90
#